data_AF-A0A2G9YAQ5-F1
#
_entry.id   AF-A0A2G9YAQ5-F1
#
_cell.length_a   1.000
_cell.length_b   1.000
_cell.length_c   1.000
_cell.angle_alpha   90.00
_cell.angle_beta   90.00
_cell.angle_gamma   90.00
#
_symmetry.space_group_name_H-M   'P 1'
#
loop_
_entity.id
_entity.type
_entity.pdbx_description
1 polymer ?
#
loop_
_entity_poly.entity_id
_entity_poly.type
_entity_poly.pdbx_seq_one_letter_code
_entity_poly.pdbx_strand_id
1 'polypeptide(L)'
;MGEDKGGGAVTSSQQSALAVYPKLKVYWGGNGVPNSLRGFDQPVSGEPASAALNFLENIKDIYRMKTPYQEFELHKEVQPDRTGYLHVRLDQYYQGLPVVGSQLIVHINEKGRIYQVNGRYTPDPVVSIIPGITEDQALQIGYKHLTG
;
A
#
# COMPACT_ATOMS: atom_id res chain seq x y z
N MET A 1 -23.68 -8.02 9.37
CA MET A 1 -22.48 -8.20 8.52
C MET A 1 -22.34 -6.90 7.76
N GLY A 2 -21.43 -6.02 8.21
CA GLY A 2 -21.45 -4.60 7.84
C GLY A 2 -20.99 -4.39 6.40
N GLU A 3 -21.90 -3.94 5.55
CA GLU A 3 -21.57 -3.35 4.25
C GLU A 3 -20.98 -1.95 4.51
N ASP A 4 -19.68 -1.82 4.26
CA ASP A 4 -18.96 -0.56 4.36
C ASP A 4 -19.35 0.35 3.19
N LYS A 5 -19.97 1.50 3.49
CA LYS A 5 -20.51 2.48 2.53
C LYS A 5 -19.50 3.58 2.16
N GLY A 6 -18.21 3.25 2.04
CA GLY A 6 -17.14 4.26 1.89
C GLY A 6 -16.32 4.26 0.59
N GLY A 7 -16.49 3.31 -0.32
CA GLY A 7 -15.57 3.13 -1.45
C GLY A 7 -16.13 3.59 -2.80
N GLY A 8 -15.38 4.40 -3.56
CA GLY A 8 -15.70 4.69 -4.96
C GLY A 8 -15.93 3.40 -5.78
N ALA A 9 -16.75 3.48 -6.84
CA ALA A 9 -17.19 2.31 -7.60
C ALA A 9 -16.01 1.45 -8.08
N VAL A 10 -16.08 0.14 -7.85
CA VAL A 10 -15.09 -0.85 -8.30
C VAL A 10 -15.07 -0.91 -9.83
N THR A 11 -13.90 -0.78 -10.44
CA THR A 11 -13.75 -0.78 -11.91
C THR A 11 -13.86 -2.19 -12.50
N SER A 12 -14.09 -2.29 -13.81
CA SER A 12 -14.11 -3.60 -14.49
C SER A 12 -12.77 -4.33 -14.40
N SER A 13 -11.64 -3.62 -14.47
CA SER A 13 -10.31 -4.21 -14.27
C SER A 13 -10.16 -4.78 -12.86
N GLN A 14 -10.62 -4.06 -11.83
CA GLN A 14 -10.65 -4.59 -10.46
C GLN A 14 -11.54 -5.84 -10.34
N GLN A 15 -12.71 -5.84 -10.98
CA GLN A 15 -13.60 -7.02 -10.98
C GLN A 15 -12.93 -8.23 -11.63
N SER A 16 -12.29 -8.05 -12.79
CA SER A 16 -11.53 -9.11 -13.47
C SER A 16 -10.38 -9.62 -12.62
N ALA A 17 -9.61 -8.73 -11.97
CA ALA A 17 -8.51 -9.11 -11.11
C ALA A 17 -9.00 -9.86 -9.85
N LEU A 18 -10.10 -9.41 -9.24
CA LEU A 18 -10.70 -10.08 -8.08
C LEU A 18 -11.28 -11.47 -8.43
N ALA A 19 -11.77 -11.67 -9.65
CA ALA A 19 -12.30 -12.96 -10.11
C ALA A 19 -11.22 -14.07 -10.12
N VAL A 20 -9.94 -13.72 -10.23
CA VAL A 20 -8.81 -14.66 -10.10
C VAL A 20 -8.69 -15.20 -8.67
N TYR A 21 -9.20 -14.48 -7.67
CA TYR A 21 -9.10 -14.83 -6.26
C TYR A 21 -10.50 -14.99 -5.61
N PRO A 22 -11.28 -16.02 -5.99
CA PRO A 22 -12.70 -16.14 -5.60
C PRO A 22 -12.94 -16.32 -4.09
N LYS A 23 -11.91 -16.67 -3.32
CA LYS A 23 -11.98 -16.83 -1.85
C LYS A 23 -11.38 -15.65 -1.08
N LEU A 24 -10.93 -14.61 -1.78
CA LEU A 24 -10.26 -13.48 -1.16
C LEU A 24 -11.25 -12.65 -0.34
N LYS A 25 -10.88 -12.37 0.90
CA LYS A 25 -11.60 -11.41 1.73
C LYS A 25 -11.05 -10.02 1.41
N VAL A 26 -11.93 -9.16 0.91
CA VAL A 26 -11.62 -7.79 0.54
C VAL A 26 -12.22 -6.86 1.59
N TYR A 27 -11.39 -6.04 2.20
CA TYR A 27 -11.80 -4.96 3.09
C TYR A 27 -11.53 -3.65 2.37
N TRP A 28 -12.59 -3.05 1.84
CA TRP A 28 -12.50 -1.81 1.10
C TRP A 28 -12.07 -0.64 1.99
N GLY A 29 -11.33 0.30 1.39
CA GLY A 29 -11.04 1.59 1.98
C GLY A 29 -11.71 2.72 1.20
N GLY A 30 -11.15 3.92 1.33
CA GLY A 30 -11.59 5.07 0.55
C GLY A 30 -11.14 4.98 -0.91
N ASN A 31 -11.73 5.81 -1.78
CA ASN A 31 -11.30 6.01 -3.17
C ASN A 31 -11.32 4.75 -4.05
N GLY A 32 -12.07 3.72 -3.64
CA GLY A 32 -12.26 2.49 -4.43
C GLY A 32 -11.04 1.57 -4.45
N VAL A 33 -10.15 1.68 -3.45
CA VAL A 33 -9.02 0.76 -3.25
C VAL A 33 -9.16 0.03 -1.90
N PRO A 34 -8.65 -1.20 -1.75
CA PRO A 34 -8.73 -1.93 -0.48
C PRO A 34 -7.81 -1.36 0.61
N ASN A 35 -8.25 -1.44 1.87
CA ASN A 35 -7.34 -1.31 3.02
C ASN A 35 -6.72 -2.66 3.41
N SER A 36 -7.35 -3.78 3.02
CA SER A 36 -6.80 -5.12 3.30
C SER A 36 -7.36 -6.15 2.31
N LEU A 37 -6.49 -7.03 1.86
CA LEU A 37 -6.80 -8.24 1.10
C LEU A 37 -6.24 -9.44 1.87
N ARG A 38 -7.09 -10.40 2.24
CA ARG A 38 -6.70 -11.57 3.06
C ARG A 38 -7.21 -12.87 2.47
N GLY A 39 -6.38 -13.91 2.55
CA GLY A 39 -6.71 -15.26 2.09
C GLY A 39 -5.88 -15.72 0.89
N PHE A 40 -4.75 -15.04 0.63
CA PHE A 40 -3.74 -15.55 -0.29
C PHE A 40 -3.05 -16.78 0.31
N ASP A 41 -2.42 -17.55 -0.57
CA ASP A 41 -1.58 -18.67 -0.20
C ASP A 41 -0.42 -18.76 -1.21
N GLN A 42 0.28 -17.64 -1.43
CA GLN A 42 1.33 -17.54 -2.44
C GLN A 42 2.70 -17.83 -1.80
N PRO A 43 3.48 -18.81 -2.29
CA PRO A 43 4.83 -19.04 -1.81
C PRO A 43 5.73 -17.84 -2.12
N VAL A 44 6.59 -17.48 -1.17
CA VAL A 44 7.68 -16.54 -1.37
C VAL A 44 8.79 -17.25 -2.15
N SER A 45 9.32 -16.56 -3.17
CA SER A 45 10.48 -17.00 -3.95
C SER A 45 11.52 -15.89 -3.95
N GLY A 46 12.78 -16.22 -3.64
CA GLY A 46 13.86 -15.26 -3.52
C GLY A 46 13.74 -14.36 -2.28
N GLU A 47 14.30 -13.16 -2.37
CA GLU A 47 14.33 -12.19 -1.27
C GLU A 47 12.91 -11.69 -0.92
N PRO A 48 12.53 -11.63 0.37
CA PRO A 48 11.19 -11.22 0.79
C PRO A 48 10.73 -9.87 0.25
N ALA A 49 11.64 -8.88 0.17
CA ALA A 49 11.33 -7.56 -0.35
C ALA A 49 10.96 -7.61 -1.85
N SER A 50 11.76 -8.32 -2.65
CA SER A 50 11.49 -8.53 -4.08
C SER A 50 10.22 -9.36 -4.30
N ALA A 51 9.96 -10.37 -3.46
CA ALA A 51 8.73 -11.16 -3.53
C ALA A 51 7.49 -10.33 -3.20
N ALA A 52 7.58 -9.41 -2.24
CA ALA A 52 6.49 -8.50 -1.90
C ALA A 52 6.18 -7.51 -3.03
N LEU A 53 7.20 -6.92 -3.69
CA LEU A 53 7.00 -6.05 -4.84
C LEU A 53 6.40 -6.80 -6.04
N ASN A 54 6.89 -8.00 -6.34
CA ASN A 54 6.30 -8.88 -7.34
C ASN A 54 4.84 -9.22 -7.00
N PHE A 55 4.55 -9.45 -5.73
CA PHE A 55 3.19 -9.70 -5.28
C PHE A 55 2.29 -8.47 -5.48
N LEU A 56 2.75 -7.25 -5.18
CA LEU A 56 2.02 -6.02 -5.49
C LEU A 56 1.77 -5.86 -6.99
N GLU A 57 2.76 -6.17 -7.84
CA GLU A 57 2.59 -6.18 -9.30
C GLU A 57 1.45 -7.11 -9.74
N ASN A 58 1.34 -8.31 -9.15
CA ASN A 58 0.29 -9.28 -9.47
C ASN A 58 -1.12 -8.83 -9.06
N ILE A 59 -1.24 -7.94 -8.08
CA ILE A 59 -2.53 -7.45 -7.57
C ILE A 59 -2.77 -5.98 -7.90
N LYS A 60 -1.90 -5.36 -8.72
CA LYS A 60 -1.87 -3.92 -8.97
C LYS A 60 -3.22 -3.37 -9.41
N ASP A 61 -3.94 -4.12 -10.24
CA ASP A 61 -5.26 -3.76 -10.74
C ASP A 61 -6.29 -3.65 -9.62
N ILE A 62 -6.23 -4.54 -8.60
CA ILE A 62 -7.13 -4.49 -7.43
C ILE A 62 -6.93 -3.18 -6.66
N TYR A 63 -5.69 -2.69 -6.59
CA TYR A 63 -5.33 -1.43 -5.95
C TYR A 63 -5.30 -0.21 -6.88
N ARG A 64 -5.55 -0.39 -8.19
CA ARG A 64 -5.43 0.66 -9.21
C ARG A 64 -4.01 1.26 -9.32
N MET A 65 -2.99 0.48 -9.00
CA MET A 65 -1.59 0.89 -9.17
C MET A 65 -1.22 0.83 -10.66
N LYS A 66 -0.29 1.68 -11.08
CA LYS A 66 0.24 1.67 -12.46
C LYS A 66 1.48 0.80 -12.54
N THR A 67 2.47 1.13 -11.71
CA THR A 67 3.76 0.45 -11.66
C THR A 67 4.28 0.40 -10.22
N PRO A 68 3.90 -0.60 -9.42
CA PRO A 68 4.38 -0.78 -8.05
C PRO A 68 5.89 -0.58 -7.86
N TYR A 69 6.72 -1.02 -8.81
CA TYR A 69 8.19 -0.83 -8.77
C TYR A 69 8.67 0.62 -8.83
N GLN A 70 7.85 1.54 -9.34
CA GLN A 70 8.15 2.98 -9.37
C GLN A 70 7.42 3.75 -8.26
N GLU A 71 6.45 3.10 -7.63
CA GLU A 71 5.55 3.72 -6.65
C GLU A 71 5.87 3.30 -5.23
N PHE A 72 6.76 2.33 -5.01
CA PHE A 72 7.08 1.84 -3.67
C PHE A 72 8.58 1.70 -3.44
N GLU A 73 9.00 2.08 -2.23
CA GLU A 73 10.31 1.76 -1.69
C GLU A 73 10.14 0.98 -0.38
N LEU A 74 11.15 0.17 -0.04
CA LEU A 74 11.18 -0.57 1.21
C LEU A 74 11.44 0.39 2.38
N HIS A 75 10.53 0.42 3.37
CA HIS A 75 10.64 1.34 4.52
C HIS A 75 11.93 1.08 5.31
N LYS A 76 12.27 -0.19 5.61
CA LYS A 76 13.48 -0.67 6.34
C LYS A 76 13.70 -2.17 6.08
N GLU A 77 14.77 -2.73 6.66
CA GLU A 77 15.05 -4.18 6.66
C GLU A 77 13.85 -5.05 7.02
N VAL A 78 13.76 -6.19 6.35
CA VAL A 78 12.76 -7.23 6.65
C VAL A 78 13.34 -8.14 7.73
N GLN A 79 12.76 -8.09 8.93
CA GLN A 79 13.13 -9.00 10.02
C GLN A 79 11.92 -9.83 10.48
N PRO A 80 12.11 -11.13 10.77
CA PRO A 80 11.06 -11.94 11.37
C PRO A 80 10.69 -11.47 12.77
N ASP A 81 9.41 -11.57 13.09
CA ASP A 81 8.96 -11.45 14.47
C ASP A 81 9.27 -12.73 15.28
N ARG A 82 8.90 -12.71 16.58
CA ARG A 82 9.16 -13.84 17.50
C ARG A 82 8.49 -15.15 17.10
N THR A 83 7.50 -15.09 16.23
CA THR A 83 6.75 -16.26 15.73
C THR A 83 7.18 -16.70 14.33
N GLY A 84 8.15 -16.02 13.73
CA GLY A 84 8.66 -16.33 12.39
C GLY A 84 7.85 -15.70 11.25
N TYR A 85 6.88 -14.84 11.55
CA TYR A 85 6.16 -14.08 10.52
C TYR A 85 7.03 -12.91 10.04
N LEU A 86 7.00 -12.64 8.73
CA LEU A 86 7.67 -11.48 8.14
C LEU A 86 6.64 -10.40 7.75
N HIS A 87 7.04 -9.15 7.95
CA HIS A 87 6.28 -7.97 7.57
C HIS A 87 7.13 -7.12 6.63
N VAL A 88 6.80 -7.14 5.34
CA VAL A 88 7.48 -6.27 4.36
C VAL A 88 6.70 -4.97 4.24
N ARG A 89 7.26 -3.88 4.75
CA ARG A 89 6.65 -2.54 4.74
C ARG A 89 7.15 -1.74 3.54
N LEU A 90 6.22 -1.32 2.70
CA LEU A 90 6.47 -0.61 1.45
C LEU A 90 5.82 0.77 1.53
N ASP A 91 6.65 1.82 1.51
CA ASP A 91 6.19 3.20 1.52
C ASP A 91 5.89 3.65 0.10
N GLN A 92 4.75 4.34 -0.08
CA GLN A 92 4.39 4.86 -1.38
C GLN A 92 5.18 6.13 -1.70
N TYR A 93 5.64 6.25 -2.94
CA TYR A 93 6.27 7.44 -3.51
C TYR A 93 5.49 7.95 -4.71
N TYR A 94 5.53 9.27 -4.89
CA TYR A 94 5.01 9.96 -6.06
C TYR A 94 6.07 10.95 -6.56
N GLN A 95 6.56 10.73 -7.79
CA GLN A 95 7.59 11.57 -8.41
C GLN A 95 8.81 11.81 -7.50
N GLY A 96 9.24 10.78 -6.77
CA GLY A 96 10.39 10.82 -5.86
C GLY A 96 10.11 11.39 -4.47
N LEU A 97 8.87 11.81 -4.17
CA LEU A 97 8.47 12.27 -2.85
C LEU A 97 7.64 11.20 -2.10
N PRO A 98 7.87 10.98 -0.81
CA PRO A 98 7.06 10.05 -0.03
C PRO A 98 5.63 10.57 0.11
N VAL A 99 4.66 9.68 -0.13
CA VAL A 99 3.25 9.97 0.11
C VAL A 99 2.95 9.68 1.57
N VAL A 100 3.02 10.73 2.40
CA VAL A 100 2.83 10.62 3.86
C VAL A 100 1.49 9.97 4.19
N GLY A 101 1.54 8.93 5.04
CA GLY A 101 0.36 8.16 5.46
C GLY A 101 -0.06 7.05 4.50
N SER A 102 0.68 6.83 3.41
CA SER A 102 0.45 5.72 2.47
C SER A 102 1.58 4.70 2.53
N GLN A 103 1.28 3.57 3.16
CA GLN A 103 2.15 2.41 3.30
C GLN A 103 1.32 1.15 3.09
N LEU A 104 1.87 0.18 2.37
CA LEU A 104 1.35 -1.18 2.33
C LEU A 104 2.29 -2.14 3.07
N ILE A 105 1.71 -3.14 3.72
CA ILE A 105 2.43 -4.18 4.44
C ILE A 105 2.03 -5.53 3.85
N VAL A 106 3.01 -6.25 3.31
CA VAL A 106 2.82 -7.63 2.86
C VAL A 106 3.22 -8.55 4.00
N HIS A 107 2.28 -9.40 4.42
CA HIS A 107 2.43 -10.34 5.52
C HIS A 107 2.77 -11.74 4.99
N ILE A 108 3.87 -12.31 5.48
CA ILE A 108 4.35 -13.64 5.15
C ILE A 108 4.32 -14.48 6.44
N ASN A 109 3.72 -15.66 6.40
CA ASN A 109 3.66 -16.56 7.56
C ASN A 109 4.96 -17.37 7.75
N GLU A 110 5.05 -18.16 8.83
CA GLU A 110 6.25 -18.94 9.16
C GLU A 110 6.63 -19.99 8.10
N LYS A 111 5.70 -20.32 7.19
CA LYS A 111 5.92 -21.25 6.08
C LYS A 111 6.42 -20.56 4.81
N GLY A 112 6.74 -19.27 4.88
CA GLY A 112 7.18 -18.49 3.73
C GLY A 112 6.06 -18.27 2.72
N ARG A 113 4.82 -18.04 3.16
CA ARG A 113 3.67 -17.80 2.28
C ARG A 113 3.02 -16.44 2.54
N ILE A 114 2.85 -15.66 1.49
CA ILE A 114 2.09 -14.42 1.52
C ILE A 114 0.61 -14.77 1.70
N TYR A 115 0.00 -14.25 2.77
CA TYR A 115 -1.40 -14.53 3.11
C TYR A 115 -2.28 -13.29 3.19
N GLN A 116 -1.67 -12.11 3.32
CA GLN A 116 -2.36 -10.84 3.47
C GLN A 116 -1.50 -9.66 2.98
N VAL A 117 -2.16 -8.66 2.42
CA VAL A 117 -1.64 -7.30 2.32
C VAL A 117 -2.64 -6.35 2.97
N ASN A 118 -2.15 -5.35 3.68
CA ASN A 118 -2.98 -4.28 4.23
C ASN A 118 -2.25 -2.94 4.22
N GLY A 119 -2.96 -1.90 4.66
CA GLY A 119 -2.44 -0.54 4.75
C GLY A 119 -3.22 0.41 3.87
N ARG A 120 -2.64 1.58 3.61
CA ARG A 120 -3.25 2.61 2.77
C ARG A 120 -2.40 2.83 1.54
N TYR A 121 -3.07 2.93 0.40
CA TYR A 121 -2.49 3.35 -0.86
C TYR A 121 -3.31 4.51 -1.42
N THR A 122 -2.65 5.54 -1.94
CA THR A 122 -3.30 6.69 -2.58
C THR A 122 -3.20 6.52 -4.09
N PRO A 123 -4.27 6.12 -4.79
CA PRO A 123 -4.24 5.99 -6.24
C PRO A 123 -4.14 7.37 -6.90
N ASP A 124 -3.30 7.47 -7.94
CA ASP A 124 -3.19 8.63 -8.84
C ASP A 124 -3.20 10.01 -8.13
N PRO A 125 -2.26 10.30 -7.21
CA PRO A 125 -2.16 11.63 -6.65
C PRO A 125 -1.88 12.65 -7.78
N VAL A 126 -2.70 13.69 -7.85
CA VAL A 126 -2.55 14.81 -8.80
C VAL A 126 -2.23 16.06 -7.98
N VAL A 127 -0.95 16.24 -7.66
CA VAL A 127 -0.45 17.36 -6.86
C VAL A 127 0.87 17.86 -7.44
N SER A 128 1.08 19.18 -7.42
CA SER A 128 2.37 19.77 -7.81
C SER A 128 3.46 19.38 -6.81
N ILE A 129 4.62 18.95 -7.31
CA ILE A 129 5.82 18.70 -6.50
C ILE A 129 6.71 19.94 -6.36
N ILE A 130 6.32 21.07 -6.94
CA ILE A 130 7.02 22.35 -6.81
C ILE A 130 6.47 23.05 -5.56
N PRO A 131 7.30 23.28 -4.51
CA PRO A 131 6.87 24.00 -3.31
C PRO A 131 6.43 25.43 -3.65
N GLY A 132 5.27 25.84 -3.15
CA GLY A 132 4.78 27.22 -3.30
C GLY A 132 5.40 28.20 -2.30
N ILE A 133 6.09 27.69 -1.28
CA ILE A 133 6.78 28.45 -0.23
C ILE A 133 8.14 27.82 0.05
N THR A 134 9.05 28.59 0.64
CA THR A 134 10.35 28.08 1.09
C THR A 134 10.21 27.24 2.35
N GLU A 135 11.26 26.46 2.65
CA GLU A 135 11.37 25.71 3.91
C GLU A 135 11.24 26.61 5.14
N ASP A 136 11.95 27.75 5.18
CA ASP A 136 11.89 28.71 6.28
C ASP A 136 10.48 29.25 6.50
N GLN A 137 9.76 29.56 5.41
CA GLN A 137 8.38 30.03 5.49
C GLN A 137 7.46 28.94 6.05
N ALA A 138 7.63 27.69 5.60
CA ALA A 138 6.85 26.56 6.09
C ALA A 138 7.06 26.33 7.61
N LEU A 139 8.31 26.36 8.08
CA LEU A 139 8.64 26.25 9.49
C LEU A 139 8.03 27.38 10.32
N GLN A 140 8.16 28.63 9.88
CA GLN A 140 7.63 29.79 10.60
C GLN A 140 6.10 29.73 10.73
N ILE A 141 5.40 29.33 9.66
CA ILE A 141 3.94 29.16 9.69
C ILE A 141 3.55 28.06 10.69
N GLY A 142 4.27 26.92 10.67
CA GLY A 142 4.06 25.82 11.60
C GLY A 142 4.23 26.24 13.07
N TYR A 143 5.32 26.93 13.40
CA TYR A 143 5.55 27.45 14.76
C TYR A 143 4.44 28.39 15.23
N LYS A 144 4.04 29.35 14.37
CA LYS A 144 2.98 30.30 14.72
C LYS A 144 1.66 29.61 15.04
N HIS A 145 1.33 28.52 14.34
CA HIS A 145 0.12 27.73 14.60
C HIS A 145 0.16 26.94 15.91
N LEU A 146 1.35 26.57 16.40
CA LEU A 146 1.52 25.85 17.66
C LEU A 146 1.51 26.77 18.89
N THR A 147 1.83 28.05 18.72
CA THR A 147 2.02 29.01 19.83
C THR A 147 0.94 30.09 19.95
N GLY A 148 -0.05 30.11 19.04
CA GLY A 148 -1.16 31.07 19.03
C GLY A 148 -2.47 30.40 19.39
#